data_AF-A0A259MEW6-F1
#
_entry.id   AF-A0A259MEW6-F1
#
_cell.length_a   1.000
_cell.length_b   1.000
_cell.length_c   1.000
_cell.angle_alpha   90.00
_cell.angle_beta   90.00
_cell.angle_gamma   90.00
#
_symmetry.space_group_name_H-M   'P 1'
#
loop_
_entity.id
_entity.type
_entity.pdbx_description
1 polymer ?
#
loop_
_entity_poly.entity_id
_entity_poly.type
_entity_poly.pdbx_seq_one_letter_code
_entity_poly.pdbx_strand_id
1 'polypeptide(L)'
;MTDERTQCLAHSRHYCADRLVEVKDEIARFQDESHALKAKLETAADEAALSLIRRRRRFLGRRLEELKAERAALATELEASTLQLSTPAKLPEATGVRQ
;
A
#
# COMPACT_ATOMS: atom_id res chain seq x y z
N MET A 1 25.84 -7.96 -14.33
CA MET A 1 24.50 -7.35 -14.52
C MET A 1 23.41 -8.00 -13.66
N THR A 2 23.58 -9.22 -13.13
CA THR A 2 22.61 -9.87 -12.23
C THR A 2 22.57 -9.25 -10.83
N ASP A 3 23.71 -8.78 -10.32
CA ASP A 3 23.81 -8.27 -8.94
C ASP A 3 23.06 -6.95 -8.74
N GLU A 4 23.15 -6.01 -9.70
CA GLU A 4 22.42 -4.75 -9.67
C GLU A 4 20.90 -4.97 -9.71
N ARG A 5 20.42 -5.91 -10.53
CA ARG A 5 19.00 -6.24 -10.61
C ARG A 5 18.49 -6.86 -9.30
N THR A 6 19.24 -7.82 -8.74
CA THR A 6 18.90 -8.43 -7.44
C THR A 6 18.90 -7.39 -6.33
N GLN A 7 19.86 -6.47 -6.32
CA GLN A 7 19.93 -5.38 -5.37
C GLN A 7 18.72 -4.44 -5.51
N CYS A 8 18.36 -4.03 -6.72
CA CYS A 8 17.16 -3.22 -6.96
C CYS A 8 15.88 -3.90 -6.48
N LEU A 9 15.72 -5.21 -6.75
CA LEU A 9 14.56 -5.98 -6.28
C LEU A 9 14.53 -6.10 -4.75
N ALA A 10 15.69 -6.29 -4.11
CA ALA A 10 15.79 -6.31 -2.67
C ALA A 10 15.40 -4.95 -2.06
N HIS A 11 15.86 -3.84 -2.63
CA HIS A 11 15.46 -2.50 -2.18
C HIS A 11 13.96 -2.25 -2.36
N SER A 12 13.39 -2.56 -3.53
CA SER A 12 11.94 -2.46 -3.76
C SER A 12 11.15 -3.29 -2.76
N ARG A 13 11.59 -4.53 -2.47
CA ARG A 13 10.95 -5.39 -1.47
C ARG A 13 10.94 -4.77 -0.07
N HIS A 14 12.07 -4.25 0.40
CA HIS A 14 12.16 -3.61 1.71
C HIS A 14 11.29 -2.35 1.77
N TYR A 15 11.39 -1.49 0.77
CA TYR A 15 10.57 -0.29 0.66
C TYR A 15 9.06 -0.63 0.71
N CYS A 16 8.62 -1.61 -0.07
CA CYS A 16 7.21 -2.00 -0.10
C CYS A 16 6.76 -2.57 1.25
N ALA A 17 7.60 -3.37 1.91
CA ALA A 17 7.28 -3.94 3.21
C ALA A 17 7.09 -2.86 4.29
N ASP A 18 8.04 -1.91 4.38
CA ASP A 18 7.98 -0.82 5.35
C ASP A 18 6.78 0.10 5.06
N ARG A 19 6.61 0.51 3.79
CA ARG A 19 5.53 1.40 3.38
C ARG A 19 4.15 0.76 3.58
N LEU A 20 4.02 -0.56 3.41
CA LEU A 20 2.76 -1.27 3.69
C LEU A 20 2.34 -1.18 5.15
N VAL A 21 3.29 -1.18 6.10
CA VAL A 21 2.99 -0.99 7.52
C VAL A 21 2.47 0.42 7.75
N GLU A 22 3.20 1.42 7.26
CA GLU A 22 2.80 2.84 7.38
C GLU A 22 1.42 3.12 6.81
N VAL A 23 1.13 2.61 5.60
CA VAL A 23 -0.16 2.79 4.93
C VAL A 23 -1.29 2.10 5.70
N LYS A 24 -1.05 0.92 6.30
CA LYS A 24 -2.06 0.26 7.15
C LYS A 24 -2.37 1.10 8.39
N ASP A 25 -1.35 1.66 9.02
CA ASP A 25 -1.51 2.52 10.20
C ASP A 25 -2.20 3.85 9.86
N GLU A 26 -1.91 4.43 8.70
CA GLU A 26 -2.63 5.60 8.19
C GLU A 26 -4.11 5.28 7.92
N ILE A 27 -4.42 4.14 7.29
CA ILE A 27 -5.80 3.69 7.05
C ILE A 27 -6.56 3.56 8.36
N ALA A 28 -5.97 2.87 9.36
CA ALA A 28 -6.60 2.66 10.66
C ALA A 28 -6.91 4.01 11.34
N ARG A 29 -5.93 4.92 11.40
CA ARG A 29 -6.10 6.26 11.97
C ARG A 29 -7.22 7.04 11.27
N PHE A 30 -7.32 6.94 9.94
CA PHE A 30 -8.31 7.67 9.16
C PHE A 30 -9.72 7.08 9.30
N GLN A 31 -9.82 5.76 9.45
CA GLN A 31 -11.07 5.09 9.79
C GLN A 31 -11.56 5.53 11.17
N ASP A 32 -10.69 5.51 12.19
CA ASP A 32 -11.02 5.94 13.54
C ASP A 32 -11.46 7.41 13.58
N GLU A 33 -10.75 8.30 12.88
CA GLU A 33 -11.15 9.71 12.78
C GLU A 33 -12.51 9.84 12.08
N SER A 34 -12.75 9.10 11.00
CA SER A 34 -14.03 9.11 10.29
C SER A 34 -15.19 8.61 11.17
N HIS A 35 -14.96 7.57 11.98
CA HIS A 35 -15.92 7.06 12.95
C HIS A 35 -16.22 8.09 14.05
N ALA A 36 -15.19 8.71 14.62
CA ALA A 36 -15.35 9.77 15.62
C ALA A 36 -16.12 10.98 15.06
N LEU A 37 -15.84 11.38 13.81
CA LEU A 37 -16.56 12.46 13.14
C LEU A 37 -18.01 12.09 12.82
N LYS A 38 -18.30 10.81 12.53
CA LYS A 38 -19.67 10.34 12.36
C LYS A 38 -20.46 10.46 13.66
N ALA A 39 -19.89 10.02 14.79
CA ALA A 39 -20.51 10.19 16.10
C ALA A 39 -20.77 11.67 16.43
N LYS A 40 -19.81 12.56 16.12
CA LYS A 40 -20.00 14.02 16.30
C LYS A 40 -21.12 14.62 15.46
N LEU A 41 -21.40 14.09 14.26
CA LEU A 41 -22.53 14.56 13.44
C LEU A 41 -23.89 14.21 14.05
N GLU A 42 -23.96 13.09 14.76
CA GLU A 42 -25.20 12.63 15.40
C GLU A 42 -25.55 13.49 16.63
N THR A 43 -24.56 14.13 17.25
CA THR A 43 -24.73 14.92 18.48
C THR A 43 -24.62 16.43 18.30
N ALA A 44 -24.11 16.92 17.17
CA ALA A 44 -23.89 18.35 16.95
C ALA A 44 -25.17 19.07 16.51
N ALA A 45 -25.51 20.16 17.21
CA ALA A 45 -26.65 21.02 16.90
C ALA A 45 -26.27 22.28 16.08
N ASP A 46 -24.97 22.61 16.01
CA ASP A 46 -24.46 23.77 15.28
C ASP A 46 -24.18 23.44 13.80
N GLU A 47 -24.89 24.11 12.89
CA GLU A 47 -24.75 23.90 11.45
C GLU A 47 -23.36 24.27 10.92
N ALA A 48 -22.67 25.25 11.53
CA ALA A 48 -21.30 25.59 11.15
C ALA A 48 -20.34 24.44 11.46
N ALA A 49 -20.43 23.88 12.67
CA ALA A 49 -19.68 22.68 13.06
C ALA A 49 -20.04 21.46 12.19
N LEU A 50 -21.32 21.23 11.88
CA LEU A 50 -21.76 20.14 11.00
C LEU A 50 -21.13 20.27 9.60
N SER A 51 -21.08 21.49 9.04
CA SER A 51 -20.50 21.73 7.73
C SER A 51 -18.99 21.40 7.68
N LEU A 52 -18.24 21.78 8.72
CA LEU A 52 -16.81 21.47 8.87
C LEU A 52 -16.58 19.97 8.99
N ILE A 53 -17.37 19.28 9.81
CA ILE A 53 -17.27 17.83 9.98
C ILE A 53 -17.57 17.11 8.66
N ARG A 54 -18.61 17.51 7.93
CA ARG A 54 -18.94 16.94 6.60
C ARG A 54 -17.79 17.15 5.60
N ARG A 55 -17.15 18.31 5.58
CA ARG A 55 -15.98 18.59 4.72
C ARG A 55 -14.80 17.68 5.09
N ARG A 56 -14.48 17.56 6.38
CA ARG A 56 -13.39 16.70 6.86
C ARG A 56 -13.66 15.24 6.52
N ARG A 57 -14.88 14.73 6.71
CA ARG A 57 -15.24 13.35 6.33
C ARG A 57 -15.10 13.09 4.83
N ARG A 58 -15.49 14.04 3.96
CA ARG A 58 -15.26 13.91 2.51
C ARG A 58 -13.77 13.86 2.15
N PHE A 59 -12.94 14.66 2.83
CA PHE A 59 -11.49 14.60 2.66
C PHE A 59 -10.94 13.24 3.10
N LEU A 60 -11.27 12.78 4.30
CA LEU A 60 -10.84 11.47 4.81
C LEU A 60 -11.30 10.33 3.91
N GLY A 61 -12.53 10.39 3.38
CA GLY A 61 -13.05 9.41 2.45
C GLY A 61 -12.21 9.29 1.18
N ARG A 62 -11.86 10.42 0.55
CA ARG A 62 -10.96 10.42 -0.63
C ARG A 62 -9.58 9.87 -0.29
N ARG A 63 -9.00 10.33 0.81
CA ARG A 63 -7.66 9.88 1.22
C ARG A 63 -7.63 8.40 1.62
N LEU A 64 -8.71 7.86 2.18
CA LEU A 64 -8.84 6.43 2.45
C LEU A 64 -8.84 5.61 1.16
N GLU A 65 -9.52 6.05 0.12
CA GLU A 65 -9.50 5.35 -1.18
C GLU A 65 -8.10 5.42 -1.83
N GLU A 66 -7.42 6.56 -1.74
CA GLU A 66 -6.02 6.69 -2.19
C GLU A 66 -5.10 5.71 -1.43
N LEU A 67 -5.20 5.65 -0.10
CA LEU A 67 -4.38 4.75 0.71
C LEU A 67 -4.69 3.27 0.46
N LYS A 68 -5.96 2.92 0.21
CA LYS A 68 -6.32 1.55 -0.21
C LYS A 68 -5.71 1.18 -1.56
N ALA A 69 -5.73 2.11 -2.51
CA ALA A 69 -5.10 1.92 -3.81
C ALA A 69 -3.57 1.79 -3.67
N GLU A 70 -2.93 2.65 -2.87
CA GLU A 70 -1.50 2.58 -2.55
C GLU A 70 -1.15 1.24 -1.90
N ARG A 71 -1.93 0.79 -0.91
CA ARG A 71 -1.75 -0.52 -0.28
C ARG A 71 -1.83 -1.67 -1.29
N ALA A 72 -2.80 -1.64 -2.20
CA ALA A 72 -2.96 -2.68 -3.22
C ALA A 72 -1.78 -2.71 -4.20
N ALA A 73 -1.31 -1.53 -4.63
CA ALA A 73 -0.15 -1.40 -5.49
C ALA A 73 1.12 -1.93 -4.81
N LEU A 74 1.39 -1.51 -3.57
CA LEU A 74 2.55 -1.97 -2.79
C LEU A 74 2.50 -3.47 -2.51
N ALA A 75 1.32 -4.05 -2.25
CA ALA A 75 1.18 -5.49 -2.06
C ALA A 75 1.54 -6.26 -3.34
N THR A 76 1.08 -5.75 -4.49
CA THR A 76 1.40 -6.34 -5.80
C THR A 76 2.89 -6.25 -6.10
N GLU A 77 3.51 -5.11 -5.84
CA GLU A 77 4.96 -4.92 -6.06
C GLU A 77 5.79 -5.78 -5.10
N LEU A 78 5.37 -5.91 -3.84
CA LEU A 78 6.03 -6.78 -2.87
C LEU A 78 5.97 -8.26 -3.31
N GLU A 79 4.81 -8.71 -3.78
CA GLU A 79 4.64 -10.08 -4.29
C GLU A 79 5.52 -10.29 -5.53
N ALA A 80 5.50 -9.36 -6.49
CA ALA A 80 6.28 -9.45 -7.71
C ALA A 80 7.80 -9.46 -7.45
N SER A 81 8.29 -8.59 -6.57
CA SER A 81 9.71 -8.54 -6.18
C SER A 81 10.13 -9.79 -5.41
N THR A 82 9.27 -10.30 -4.52
CA THR A 82 9.52 -11.55 -3.78
C THR A 82 9.59 -12.74 -4.73
N LEU A 83 8.66 -12.87 -5.67
CA LEU A 83 8.63 -13.95 -6.66
C LEU A 83 9.88 -13.94 -7.55
N GLN A 84 10.29 -12.75 -8.01
CA GLN A 84 11.49 -12.62 -8.84
C GLN A 84 12.77 -12.95 -8.07
N LEU A 85 12.84 -12.62 -6.78
CA LEU A 85 13.98 -12.98 -5.93
C LEU A 85 14.00 -14.48 -5.56
N SER A 86 12.84 -15.13 -5.47
CA SER A 86 12.75 -16.56 -5.16
C SER A 86 12.91 -17.48 -6.38
N THR A 87 12.78 -16.95 -7.59
CA THR A 87 12.94 -17.74 -8.81
C THR A 87 14.44 -17.95 -9.07
N PRO A 88 14.99 -19.17 -8.98
CA PRO A 88 16.37 -19.40 -9.37
C PRO A 88 16.53 -18.99 -10.83
N ALA A 89 17.60 -18.26 -11.14
CA ALA A 89 17.94 -17.94 -12.52
C ALA A 89 17.94 -19.25 -13.30
N LYS A 90 17.00 -19.42 -14.25
CA LYS A 90 17.03 -20.55 -15.16
C LYS A 90 18.38 -20.47 -15.87
N LEU A 91 19.30 -21.37 -15.50
CA LEU A 91 20.50 -21.63 -16.27
C LEU A 91 20.02 -21.94 -17.69
N PRO A 92 20.55 -21.27 -18.74
CA PRO A 92 20.31 -21.74 -20.09
C PRO A 92 20.84 -23.18 -20.14
N GLU A 93 19.97 -24.13 -20.45
CA GLU A 93 20.37 -25.51 -20.72
C GLU A 93 21.37 -25.49 -21.88
N ALA A 94 22.66 -25.52 -21.54
CA ALA A 94 23.71 -25.79 -22.48
C ALA A 94 23.60 -27.27 -22.88
N THR A 95 23.12 -27.48 -24.10
CA THR A 95 23.68 -28.45 -25.04
C THR A 95 23.64 -29.92 -24.63
N GLY A 96 22.58 -30.61 -25.01
CA GLY A 96 22.61 -32.04 -25.29
C GLY A 96 22.68 -32.30 -26.79
N VAL A 97 23.85 -32.08 -27.41
CA VAL A 97 24.17 -32.71 -28.71
C VAL A 97 24.08 -34.21 -28.49
N ARG A 98 23.15 -34.88 -29.18
CA ARG A 98 23.24 -36.33 -29.38
C ARG A 98 23.44 -36.58 -30.87
N GLN A 99 24.49 -37.37 -31.10
CA GLN A 99 25.03 -37.84 -32.37
C GLN A 99 24.00 -38.64 -33.16
#